data_AF-A0A509BRY0-F1
#
_entry.id   AF-A0A509BRY0-F1
#
_cell.length_a   1.000
_cell.length_b   1.000
_cell.length_c   1.000
_cell.angle_alpha   90.00
_cell.angle_beta   90.00
_cell.angle_gamma   90.00
#
_symmetry.space_group_name_H-M   'P 1'
#
loop_
_entity.id
_entity.type
_entity.pdbx_description
1 polymer ?
#
loop_
_entity_poly.entity_id
_entity_poly.type
_entity_poly.pdbx_seq_one_letter_code
_entity_poly.pdbx_strand_id
1 'polypeptide(L)'
;MCRGIRWWGPFSLQAPTVDELLLWHSQYGIRFIDIAVERSAQWLMALAGLNLALRRYGEPGWSFKHVVGAEINASRRTLFHVPRDAITPCAVEPGKRRLRQAFSAFSECVPEISPQECRMCGACWRSCPENVIQFDDNTLTIAAARCTGCGGCAAVCPHQALRLRFDVEPASTRHSAAHTLTCDICKRTFQALTPEHTHCVLCQSPEFAVRL
;
A
#
# COMPACT_ATOMS: atom_id res chain seq x y z
N MET A 1 21.15 2.33 11.29
CA MET A 1 21.81 3.58 10.82
C MET A 1 22.23 3.39 9.36
N CYS A 2 22.52 4.43 8.58
CA CYS A 2 22.94 4.27 7.18
C CYS A 2 24.21 5.05 6.84
N ARG A 3 24.94 4.59 5.82
CA ARG A 3 26.08 5.28 5.22
C ARG A 3 26.03 5.04 3.71
N GLY A 4 25.60 6.07 2.96
CA GLY A 4 25.29 5.92 1.54
C GLY A 4 24.22 4.84 1.31
N ILE A 5 24.39 3.99 0.29
CA ILE A 5 23.49 2.88 -0.06
C ILE A 5 23.57 1.66 0.86
N ARG A 6 24.31 1.77 1.97
CA ARG A 6 24.52 0.67 2.92
C ARG A 6 23.79 0.96 4.21
N TRP A 7 23.12 -0.07 4.70
CA TRP A 7 22.51 -0.06 6.01
C TRP A 7 23.35 -0.82 7.02
N TRP A 8 23.61 -0.11 8.11
CA TRP A 8 24.30 -0.59 9.28
C TRP A 8 23.24 -0.96 10.32
N GLY A 9 23.35 -2.20 10.81
CA GLY A 9 22.44 -2.85 11.75
C GLY A 9 21.80 -1.96 12.80
N PRO A 10 20.61 -2.29 13.32
CA PRO A 10 20.05 -1.56 14.42
C PRO A 10 20.50 -2.25 15.72
N PHE A 11 20.62 -1.47 16.78
CA PHE A 11 20.73 -1.97 18.13
C PHE A 11 19.35 -2.43 18.67
N SER A 12 18.46 -2.98 17.82
CA SER A 12 17.12 -3.47 18.22
C SER A 12 17.08 -5.00 18.23
N LEU A 13 16.45 -5.57 19.26
CA LEU A 13 16.28 -7.03 19.42
C LEU A 13 15.35 -7.65 18.38
N GLN A 14 14.46 -6.85 17.78
CA GLN A 14 13.50 -7.27 16.77
C GLN A 14 13.92 -6.80 15.38
N ALA A 15 13.78 -7.68 14.38
CA ALA A 15 13.99 -7.34 12.99
C ALA A 15 12.86 -6.43 12.46
N PRO A 16 13.17 -5.43 11.62
CA PRO A 16 12.18 -4.63 10.90
C PRO A 16 11.29 -5.47 10.01
N THR A 17 10.10 -4.94 9.77
CA THR A 17 9.14 -5.50 8.82
C THR A 17 9.61 -5.32 7.38
N VAL A 18 9.06 -6.14 6.47
CA VAL A 18 9.32 -6.02 5.03
C VAL A 18 8.92 -4.63 4.50
N ASP A 19 7.81 -4.07 4.98
CA ASP A 19 7.34 -2.74 4.60
C ASP A 19 8.37 -1.65 4.97
N GLU A 20 8.97 -1.71 6.16
CA GLU A 20 10.03 -0.76 6.57
C GLU A 20 11.29 -0.90 5.72
N LEU A 21 11.70 -2.14 5.43
CA LEU A 21 12.85 -2.41 4.55
C LEU A 21 12.62 -1.89 3.13
N LEU A 22 11.41 -2.04 2.59
CA LEU A 22 11.01 -1.47 1.30
C LEU A 22 11.04 0.06 1.33
N LEU A 23 10.60 0.69 2.42
CA LEU A 23 10.69 2.15 2.58
C LEU A 23 12.13 2.63 2.66
N TRP A 24 13.02 1.93 3.37
CA TRP A 24 14.45 2.24 3.37
C TRP A 24 15.10 2.05 2.00
N HIS A 25 14.71 1.01 1.25
CA HIS A 25 15.15 0.79 -0.12
C HIS A 25 14.76 1.98 -1.02
N SER A 26 13.52 2.46 -0.92
CA SER A 26 12.98 3.54 -1.74
C SER A 26 13.52 4.92 -1.33
N GLN A 27 13.49 5.26 -0.03
CA GLN A 27 13.80 6.61 0.46
C GLN A 27 15.31 6.89 0.57
N TYR A 28 16.10 5.88 0.94
CA TYR A 28 17.54 6.05 1.20
C TYR A 28 18.42 5.34 0.18
N GLY A 29 17.84 4.70 -0.83
CA GLY A 29 18.60 3.97 -1.85
C GLY A 29 19.41 2.80 -1.29
N ILE A 30 19.01 2.25 -0.14
CA ILE A 30 19.76 1.15 0.48
C ILE A 30 19.65 -0.10 -0.40
N ARG A 31 20.77 -0.77 -0.61
CA ARG A 31 20.89 -2.02 -1.39
C ARG A 31 21.78 -3.07 -0.71
N PHE A 32 22.50 -2.68 0.34
CA PHE A 32 23.44 -3.55 1.02
C PHE A 32 23.19 -3.55 2.51
N ILE A 33 23.27 -4.73 3.11
CA ILE A 33 23.22 -4.89 4.55
C ILE A 33 24.56 -5.40 5.09
N ASP A 34 24.97 -4.81 6.21
CA ASP A 34 26.23 -5.08 6.89
C ASP A 34 25.93 -5.41 8.37
N ILE A 35 25.48 -6.65 8.59
CA ILE A 35 25.26 -7.25 9.91
C ILE A 35 25.68 -8.72 9.90
N ALA A 36 26.04 -9.26 11.07
CA ALA A 36 26.27 -10.69 11.29
C ALA A 36 24.92 -11.44 11.32
N VAL A 37 24.29 -11.55 10.16
CA VAL A 37 22.91 -12.00 9.97
C VAL A 37 22.77 -13.48 10.35
N GLU A 38 23.86 -14.24 10.28
CA GLU A 38 23.92 -15.64 10.67
C GLU A 38 23.54 -15.86 12.14
N ARG A 39 23.60 -14.80 12.97
CA ARG A 39 23.25 -14.85 14.39
C ARG A 39 21.78 -14.53 14.67
N SER A 40 20.97 -14.18 13.66
CA SER A 40 19.55 -13.86 13.84
C SER A 40 18.67 -14.38 12.70
N ALA A 41 17.90 -15.42 12.99
CA ALA A 41 16.93 -16.00 12.05
C ALA A 41 15.86 -14.98 11.59
N GLN A 42 15.45 -14.05 12.47
CA GLN A 42 14.44 -13.04 12.14
C GLN A 42 14.91 -12.11 11.02
N TRP A 43 16.19 -11.73 11.05
CA TRP A 43 16.80 -10.90 10.01
C TRP A 43 16.88 -11.61 8.66
N LEU A 44 17.24 -12.89 8.66
CA LEU A 44 17.22 -13.71 7.45
C LEU A 44 15.82 -13.74 6.81
N MET A 45 14.78 -13.97 7.63
CA MET A 45 13.40 -14.01 7.16
C MET A 45 12.93 -12.65 6.61
N ALA A 46 13.25 -11.55 7.31
CA ALA A 46 12.88 -10.21 6.87
C ALA A 46 13.54 -9.84 5.52
N LEU A 47 14.83 -10.14 5.36
CA LEU A 47 15.57 -9.91 4.11
C LEU A 47 15.10 -10.80 2.97
N ALA A 48 14.77 -12.06 3.25
CA ALA A 48 14.18 -12.95 2.27
C ALA A 48 12.82 -12.40 1.78
N GLY A 49 11.96 -11.98 2.72
CA GLY A 49 10.68 -11.34 2.41
C GLY A 49 10.84 -10.05 1.60
N LEU A 50 11.82 -9.20 1.97
CA LEU A 50 12.18 -8.01 1.20
C LEU A 50 12.56 -8.35 -0.24
N ASN A 51 13.48 -9.29 -0.44
CA ASN A 51 13.95 -9.63 -1.78
C ASN A 51 12.86 -10.27 -2.64
N LEU A 52 11.94 -11.04 -2.05
CA LEU A 52 10.75 -11.54 -2.75
C LEU A 52 9.82 -10.39 -3.15
N ALA A 53 9.61 -9.39 -2.27
CA ALA A 53 8.80 -8.22 -2.59
C ALA A 53 9.43 -7.36 -3.70
N LEU A 54 10.73 -7.05 -3.59
CA LEU A 54 11.46 -6.30 -4.61
C LEU A 54 11.40 -6.98 -5.98
N ARG A 55 11.54 -8.31 -6.03
CA ARG A 55 11.37 -9.08 -7.28
C ARG A 55 9.98 -8.90 -7.89
N ARG A 56 8.91 -8.91 -7.08
CA ARG A 56 7.54 -8.67 -7.57
C ARG A 56 7.35 -7.26 -8.13
N TYR A 57 8.06 -6.27 -7.58
CA TYR A 57 8.06 -4.89 -8.10
C TYR A 57 9.08 -4.65 -9.22
N GLY A 58 9.87 -5.65 -9.62
CA GLY A 58 10.93 -5.47 -10.61
C GLY A 58 12.13 -4.66 -10.13
N GLU A 59 12.32 -4.51 -8.81
CA GLU A 59 13.42 -3.76 -8.19
C GLU A 59 14.62 -4.68 -7.85
N PRO A 60 15.86 -4.14 -7.81
CA PRO A 60 17.03 -4.93 -7.47
C PRO A 60 17.02 -5.32 -5.99
N GLY A 61 17.27 -6.61 -5.72
CA GLY A 61 17.34 -7.13 -4.37
C GLY A 61 18.51 -6.60 -3.55
N TRP A 62 18.39 -6.68 -2.23
CA TRP A 62 19.47 -6.40 -1.30
C TRP A 62 20.46 -7.56 -1.24
N SER A 63 21.73 -7.23 -1.07
CA SER A 63 22.82 -8.19 -0.89
C SER A 63 23.62 -7.94 0.38
N PHE A 64 24.32 -8.98 0.84
CA PHE A 64 25.22 -8.89 1.99
C PHE A 64 26.56 -8.34 1.54
N LYS A 65 27.14 -7.41 2.30
CA LYS A 65 28.51 -6.97 2.09
C LYS A 65 29.28 -7.17 3.38
N HIS A 66 30.00 -8.29 3.49
CA HIS A 66 30.86 -8.57 4.62
C HIS A 66 32.10 -7.66 4.56
N VAL A 67 32.24 -6.73 5.51
CA VAL A 67 33.49 -5.98 5.67
C VAL A 67 34.42 -6.82 6.51
N VAL A 68 35.51 -7.30 5.91
CA VAL A 68 36.69 -7.69 6.69
C VAL A 68 37.18 -6.43 7.37
N GLY A 69 36.97 -6.32 8.68
CA GLY A 69 37.40 -5.16 9.45
C GLY A 69 38.87 -4.90 9.20
N ALA A 70 39.23 -3.65 8.86
CA ALA A 70 40.62 -3.26 8.81
C ALA A 70 41.26 -3.59 10.18
N GLU A 71 42.40 -4.28 10.16
CA GLU A 71 43.12 -4.65 11.38
C GLU A 71 43.33 -3.39 12.23
N ILE A 72 42.66 -3.34 13.38
CA ILE A 72 42.86 -2.27 14.34
C ILE A 72 44.24 -2.52 14.96
N ASN A 73 45.25 -1.77 14.52
CA ASN A 73 46.58 -1.87 15.09
C ASN A 73 46.57 -1.29 16.51
N ALA A 74 46.30 -2.17 17.49
CA ALA A 74 46.11 -1.86 18.90
C ALA A 74 47.36 -1.32 19.62
N SER A 75 48.51 -1.27 18.94
CA SER A 75 49.78 -0.73 19.47
C SER A 75 49.89 0.80 19.38
N ARG A 76 48.98 1.48 18.67
CA ARG A 76 48.98 2.96 18.50
C ARG A 76 47.85 3.63 19.28
N ARG A 77 47.75 3.36 20.58
CA ARG A 77 46.65 3.86 21.43
C ARG A 77 46.64 5.38 21.70
N THR A 78 47.68 6.09 21.30
CA THR A 78 47.90 7.51 21.64
C THR A 78 47.50 8.50 20.54
N LEU A 79 46.97 8.05 19.39
CA LEU A 79 46.53 8.93 18.29
C LEU A 79 45.15 8.53 17.74
N PHE A 80 44.21 8.17 18.61
CA PHE A 80 42.85 7.81 18.19
C PHE A 80 41.99 9.05 17.90
N HIS A 81 42.29 9.72 16.78
CA HIS A 81 41.18 10.19 15.94
C HIS A 81 40.63 8.96 15.22
N VAL A 82 39.77 8.20 15.90
CA VAL A 82 38.85 7.33 15.16
C VAL A 82 37.99 8.30 14.35
N PRO A 83 38.08 8.32 13.01
CA PRO A 83 37.14 9.09 12.23
C PRO A 83 35.76 8.64 12.71
N ARG A 84 34.92 9.56 13.19
CA ARG A 84 33.51 9.22 13.37
C ARG A 84 33.06 8.83 11.97
N ASP A 85 32.97 7.53 11.71
CA ASP A 85 32.45 7.01 10.46
C ASP A 85 31.16 7.78 10.19
N ALA A 86 31.03 8.33 8.98
CA ALA A 86 29.90 9.15 8.57
C ALA A 86 28.64 8.28 8.49
N ILE A 87 28.14 7.88 9.65
CA ILE A 87 26.98 7.04 9.87
C ILE A 87 25.87 7.98 10.30
N THR A 88 24.84 8.07 9.47
CA THR A 88 23.68 8.92 9.73
C THR A 88 22.56 8.04 10.30
N PRO A 89 21.86 8.46 11.37
CA PRO A 89 20.64 7.77 11.78
C PRO A 89 19.59 7.90 10.67
N CYS A 90 18.98 6.77 10.31
CA CYS A 90 17.90 6.71 9.33
C CYS A 90 16.69 6.02 9.96
N ALA A 91 15.53 6.64 9.83
CA ALA A 91 14.26 6.12 10.29
C ALA A 91 13.23 6.30 9.18
N VAL A 92 12.24 5.42 9.14
CA VAL A 92 11.11 5.52 8.21
C VAL A 92 9.84 5.53 9.03
N GLU A 93 8.86 6.35 8.64
CA GLU A 93 7.51 6.19 9.19
C GLU A 93 6.89 4.93 8.58
N PRO A 94 6.51 3.95 9.41
CA PRO A 94 5.90 2.73 8.91
C PRO A 94 4.49 2.99 8.37
N GLY A 95 3.98 2.04 7.58
CA GLY A 95 2.57 1.97 7.21
C GLY A 95 2.27 1.89 5.71
N LYS A 96 1.16 1.22 5.38
CA LYS A 96 0.76 0.93 4.00
C LYS A 96 0.55 2.17 3.14
N ARG A 97 0.05 3.29 3.71
CA ARG A 97 -0.13 4.56 2.97
C ARG A 97 1.20 5.06 2.39
N ARG A 98 2.24 5.14 3.22
CA ARG A 98 3.56 5.59 2.79
C ARG A 98 4.19 4.62 1.80
N LEU A 99 3.97 3.32 2.00
CA LEU A 99 4.41 2.29 1.06
C LEU A 99 3.75 2.45 -0.32
N ARG A 100 2.43 2.68 -0.39
CA ARG A 100 1.72 2.91 -1.66
C ARG A 100 2.19 4.17 -2.39
N GLN A 101 2.61 5.20 -1.66
CA GLN A 101 3.21 6.40 -2.25
C GLN A 101 4.60 6.10 -2.82
N ALA A 102 5.40 5.32 -2.10
CA ALA A 102 6.75 4.94 -2.53
C ALA A 102 6.76 3.99 -3.75
N PHE A 103 5.76 3.11 -3.86
CA PHE A 103 5.62 2.12 -4.93
C PHE A 103 4.31 2.31 -5.70
N SER A 104 4.09 3.51 -6.24
CA SER A 104 2.86 3.86 -6.95
C SER A 104 2.69 3.15 -8.30
N ALA A 105 3.74 2.53 -8.83
CA ALA A 105 3.71 1.74 -10.06
C ALA A 105 3.02 0.38 -9.89
N PHE A 106 2.75 -0.05 -8.66
CA PHE A 106 2.11 -1.34 -8.37
C PHE A 106 0.95 -1.17 -7.40
N SER A 107 -0.04 -2.05 -7.51
CA SER A 107 -1.07 -2.22 -6.49
C SER A 107 -0.93 -3.60 -5.85
N GLU A 108 -1.18 -3.69 -4.55
CA GLU A 108 -1.32 -4.96 -3.82
C GLU A 108 -2.77 -5.30 -3.52
N CYS A 109 -3.67 -4.35 -3.74
CA CYS A 109 -5.06 -4.49 -3.40
C CYS A 109 -5.92 -3.77 -4.42
N VAL A 110 -6.79 -4.52 -5.08
CA VAL A 110 -7.68 -4.00 -6.11
C VAL A 110 -9.11 -4.14 -5.62
N PRO A 111 -9.82 -3.01 -5.40
CA PRO A 111 -11.24 -3.08 -5.11
C PRO A 111 -12.01 -3.38 -6.40
N GLU A 112 -12.94 -4.32 -6.31
CA GLU A 112 -13.80 -4.77 -7.40
C GLU A 112 -15.25 -4.47 -7.06
N ILE A 113 -15.96 -3.86 -8.01
CA ILE A 113 -17.35 -3.46 -7.85
C ILE A 113 -18.21 -4.32 -8.77
N SER A 114 -19.20 -5.01 -8.20
CA SER A 114 -20.23 -5.75 -8.94
C SER A 114 -21.23 -4.77 -9.56
N PRO A 115 -21.32 -4.66 -10.91
CA PRO A 115 -22.20 -3.69 -11.55
C PRO A 115 -23.69 -3.92 -11.23
N GLN A 116 -24.11 -5.18 -11.07
CA GLN A 116 -25.51 -5.56 -10.83
C GLN A 116 -25.98 -5.27 -9.40
N GLU A 117 -25.06 -5.34 -8.43
CA GLU A 117 -25.35 -5.08 -7.02
C GLU A 117 -25.14 -3.60 -6.67
N CYS A 118 -24.24 -2.91 -7.39
CA CYS A 118 -23.90 -1.52 -7.12
C CYS A 118 -25.05 -0.58 -7.48
N ARG A 119 -25.46 0.24 -6.51
CA ARG A 119 -26.50 1.27 -6.70
C ARG A 119 -25.97 2.69 -6.78
N MET A 120 -24.66 2.85 -7.02
CA MET A 120 -23.99 4.16 -7.14
C MET A 120 -24.35 5.17 -6.03
N CYS A 121 -24.54 4.71 -4.80
CA CYS A 121 -24.97 5.58 -3.68
C CYS A 121 -23.85 6.48 -3.13
N GLY A 122 -22.60 6.28 -3.55
CA GLY A 122 -21.44 7.09 -3.15
C GLY A 122 -20.87 6.80 -1.75
N ALA A 123 -21.44 5.85 -0.99
CA ALA A 123 -20.97 5.53 0.37
C ALA A 123 -19.50 5.09 0.40
N CYS A 124 -19.10 4.23 -0.54
CA CYS A 124 -17.72 3.73 -0.65
C CYS A 124 -16.71 4.85 -0.95
N TRP A 125 -17.06 5.79 -1.84
CA TRP A 125 -16.23 6.95 -2.17
C TRP A 125 -15.98 7.82 -0.94
N ARG A 126 -17.03 8.19 -0.21
CA ARG A 126 -16.92 9.03 1.00
C ARG A 126 -16.14 8.37 2.13
N SER A 127 -16.19 7.04 2.22
CA SER A 127 -15.48 6.28 3.26
C SER A 127 -13.99 6.07 2.98
N CYS A 128 -13.55 6.22 1.73
CA CYS A 128 -12.20 5.84 1.34
C CYS A 128 -11.19 6.94 1.70
N PRO A 129 -10.29 6.73 2.69
CA PRO A 129 -9.32 7.76 3.08
C PRO A 129 -8.29 8.06 2.00
N GLU A 130 -8.11 7.14 1.05
CA GLU A 130 -7.16 7.27 -0.04
C GLU A 130 -7.79 7.80 -1.34
N ASN A 131 -9.10 8.05 -1.37
CA ASN A 131 -9.82 8.46 -2.58
C ASN A 131 -9.58 7.52 -3.79
N VAL A 132 -9.50 6.21 -3.53
CA VAL A 132 -9.28 5.18 -4.57
C VAL A 132 -10.48 5.06 -5.49
N ILE A 133 -11.68 5.25 -4.95
CA ILE A 133 -12.94 5.17 -5.69
C ILE A 133 -13.47 6.60 -5.80
N GLN A 134 -13.74 7.05 -7.02
CA GLN A 134 -14.29 8.37 -7.32
C GLN A 134 -15.51 8.24 -8.22
N PHE A 135 -16.55 9.02 -7.92
CA PHE A 135 -17.71 9.16 -8.78
C PHE A 135 -17.69 10.55 -9.39
N ASP A 136 -17.63 10.60 -10.71
CA ASP A 136 -17.90 11.79 -11.52
C ASP A 136 -19.25 11.59 -12.22
N ASP A 137 -19.91 12.68 -12.66
CA ASP A 137 -21.33 12.69 -13.07
C ASP A 137 -21.73 11.52 -14.00
N ASN A 138 -20.80 11.08 -14.86
CA ASN A 138 -21.02 9.99 -15.81
C ASN A 138 -20.02 8.83 -15.70
N THR A 139 -19.08 8.86 -14.75
CA THR A 139 -17.99 7.86 -14.69
C THR A 139 -17.62 7.49 -13.25
N LEU A 140 -17.61 6.19 -12.97
CA LEU A 140 -16.95 5.60 -11.82
C LEU A 140 -15.47 5.35 -12.16
N THR A 141 -14.57 5.90 -11.35
CA THR A 141 -13.12 5.69 -11.50
C THR A 141 -12.55 4.97 -10.28
N ILE A 142 -11.73 3.95 -10.53
CA ILE A 142 -11.02 3.17 -9.51
C ILE A 142 -9.52 3.24 -9.79
N ALA A 143 -8.77 3.98 -8.95
CA ALA A 143 -7.31 4.10 -9.03
C ALA A 143 -6.64 3.21 -7.97
N ALA A 144 -6.39 1.94 -8.31
CA ALA A 144 -5.99 0.92 -7.35
C ALA A 144 -4.58 1.11 -6.75
N ALA A 145 -3.72 1.92 -7.37
CA ALA A 145 -2.33 2.17 -6.93
C ALA A 145 -2.23 2.60 -5.47
N ARG A 146 -3.17 3.44 -5.02
CA ARG A 146 -3.17 4.01 -3.66
C ARG A 146 -3.94 3.16 -2.64
N CYS A 147 -4.54 2.06 -3.07
CA CYS A 147 -5.33 1.23 -2.19
C CYS A 147 -4.46 0.57 -1.11
N THR A 148 -4.81 0.80 0.16
CA THR A 148 -4.15 0.20 1.32
C THR A 148 -4.76 -1.13 1.73
N GLY A 149 -5.89 -1.53 1.13
CA GLY A 149 -6.63 -2.73 1.51
C GLY A 149 -7.35 -2.65 2.85
N CYS A 150 -7.64 -1.43 3.34
CA CYS A 150 -8.27 -1.23 4.66
C CYS A 150 -9.70 -1.78 4.82
N GLY A 151 -10.39 -2.17 3.74
CA GLY A 151 -11.72 -2.79 3.82
C GLY A 151 -12.90 -1.84 4.06
N GLY A 152 -12.68 -0.55 4.35
CA GLY A 152 -13.76 0.38 4.71
C GLY A 152 -14.84 0.53 3.63
N CYS A 153 -14.47 0.51 2.35
CA CYS A 153 -15.40 0.62 1.24
C CYS A 153 -16.33 -0.61 1.11
N ALA A 154 -15.84 -1.82 1.43
CA ALA A 154 -16.64 -3.03 1.43
C ALA A 154 -17.57 -3.07 2.65
N ALA A 155 -17.08 -2.66 3.82
CA ALA A 155 -17.86 -2.63 5.06
C ALA A 155 -19.03 -1.65 5.03
N VAL A 156 -18.87 -0.48 4.39
CA VAL A 156 -19.93 0.55 4.32
C VAL A 156 -20.97 0.26 3.22
N CYS A 157 -20.73 -0.70 2.34
CA CYS A 157 -21.63 -0.96 1.22
C CYS A 157 -22.87 -1.74 1.68
N PRO A 158 -24.08 -1.13 1.70
CA PRO A 158 -25.28 -1.82 2.17
C PRO A 158 -25.70 -2.96 1.24
N HIS A 159 -25.30 -2.90 -0.04
CA HIS A 159 -25.63 -3.89 -1.06
C HIS A 159 -24.53 -4.94 -1.26
N GLN A 160 -23.45 -4.91 -0.44
CA GLN A 160 -22.33 -5.84 -0.53
C GLN A 160 -21.66 -5.93 -1.92
N ALA A 161 -21.80 -4.89 -2.73
CA ALA A 161 -21.33 -4.84 -4.12
C ALA A 161 -19.81 -4.71 -4.27
N LEU A 162 -19.05 -4.66 -3.16
CA LEU A 162 -17.60 -4.42 -3.16
C LEU A 162 -16.83 -5.61 -2.59
N ARG A 163 -15.79 -6.03 -3.31
CA ARG A 163 -14.81 -7.03 -2.87
C ARG A 163 -13.39 -6.49 -3.00
N LEU A 164 -12.48 -6.93 -2.14
CA LEU A 164 -11.06 -6.60 -2.23
C LEU A 164 -10.29 -7.83 -2.69
N ARG A 165 -9.53 -7.70 -3.78
CA ARG A 165 -8.59 -8.71 -4.24
C ARG A 165 -7.17 -8.31 -3.88
N PHE A 166 -6.39 -9.24 -3.33
CA PHE A 166 -5.02 -8.99 -2.86
C PHE A 166 -4.01 -9.65 -3.79
N ASP A 167 -3.72 -8.98 -4.91
CA ASP A 167 -2.72 -9.42 -5.87
C ASP A 167 -1.74 -8.28 -6.16
N VAL A 168 -0.47 -8.63 -6.37
CA VAL A 168 0.54 -7.66 -6.84
C VAL A 168 0.41 -7.55 -8.35
N GLU A 169 -0.24 -6.48 -8.81
CA GLU A 169 -0.37 -6.16 -10.24
C GLU A 169 0.15 -4.75 -10.53
N PRO A 170 0.57 -4.45 -11.77
CA PRO A 170 0.87 -3.09 -12.18
C PRO A 170 -0.30 -2.16 -11.86
N ALA A 171 0.00 -0.96 -11.38
CA ALA A 171 -1.00 0.03 -11.04
C ALA A 171 -1.91 0.31 -12.25
N SER A 172 -3.20 0.06 -12.07
CA SER A 172 -4.22 0.31 -13.08
C SER A 172 -5.28 1.28 -12.58
N THR A 173 -5.80 2.09 -13.51
CA THR A 173 -6.98 2.91 -13.30
C THR A 173 -8.10 2.34 -14.16
N ARG A 174 -9.20 1.92 -13.53
CA ARG A 174 -10.38 1.40 -14.23
C ARG A 174 -11.46 2.46 -14.24
N HIS A 175 -12.11 2.62 -15.40
CA HIS A 175 -13.26 3.50 -15.56
C HIS A 175 -14.48 2.67 -15.92
N SER A 176 -15.63 3.00 -15.34
CA SER A 176 -16.91 2.38 -15.66
C SER A 176 -17.93 3.47 -15.92
N ALA A 177 -18.62 3.40 -17.05
CA ALA A 177 -19.63 4.38 -17.41
C ALA A 177 -20.84 4.26 -16.47
N ALA A 178 -21.36 5.40 -16.06
CA ALA A 178 -22.63 5.50 -15.36
C ALA A 178 -23.75 5.76 -16.36
N HIS A 179 -24.89 5.12 -16.14
CA HIS A 179 -26.11 5.30 -16.91
C HIS A 179 -27.11 6.10 -16.08
N THR A 180 -27.64 7.16 -16.68
CA THR A 180 -28.72 7.95 -16.09
C THR A 180 -30.05 7.29 -16.44
N LEU A 181 -30.74 6.76 -15.43
CA LEU A 181 -32.01 6.04 -15.55
C LEU A 181 -33.11 6.78 -14.79
N THR A 182 -34.37 6.47 -15.10
CA THR A 182 -35.53 7.03 -14.40
C THR A 182 -36.19 5.94 -13.56
N CYS A 183 -36.46 6.21 -12.29
CA CYS A 183 -37.05 5.24 -11.38
C CYS A 183 -38.54 5.01 -11.67
N ASP A 184 -38.98 3.75 -11.76
CA ASP A 184 -40.38 3.43 -12.04
C ASP A 184 -41.37 3.87 -10.95
N ILE A 185 -40.91 3.97 -9.70
CA ILE A 185 -41.76 4.29 -8.53
C ILE A 185 -41.84 5.80 -8.31
N CYS A 186 -40.71 6.48 -8.05
CA CYS A 186 -40.70 7.91 -7.71
C CYS A 186 -40.52 8.84 -8.91
N LYS A 187 -40.30 8.29 -10.12
CA LYS A 187 -40.05 9.02 -11.37
C LYS A 187 -38.84 9.97 -11.35
N ARG A 188 -37.97 9.88 -10.33
CA ARG A 188 -36.70 10.64 -10.26
C ARG A 188 -35.62 9.98 -11.09
N THR A 189 -34.70 10.79 -11.60
CA THR A 189 -33.48 10.29 -12.26
C THR A 189 -32.47 9.80 -11.24
N PHE A 190 -31.72 8.76 -11.58
CA PHE A 190 -30.65 8.19 -10.75
C PHE A 190 -29.54 7.60 -11.63
N GLN A 191 -28.35 7.43 -11.05
CA GLN A 191 -27.22 6.80 -11.72
C GLN A 191 -27.12 5.32 -11.38
N ALA A 192 -26.74 4.50 -12.36
CA ALA A 192 -26.47 3.07 -12.20
C ALA A 192 -25.32 2.61 -13.09
N LEU A 193 -24.63 1.53 -12.71
CA LEU A 193 -23.54 0.97 -13.53
C LEU A 193 -24.03 0.09 -14.68
N THR A 194 -25.28 -0.35 -14.64
CA THR A 194 -25.92 -1.11 -15.72
C THR A 194 -27.26 -0.47 -16.09
N PRO A 195 -27.72 -0.61 -17.34
CA PRO A 195 -29.02 -0.11 -17.78
C PRO A 195 -30.21 -0.94 -17.26
N GLU A 196 -29.94 -2.07 -16.58
CA GLU A 196 -30.95 -3.04 -16.12
C GLU A 196 -31.67 -2.59 -14.84
N HIS A 197 -31.18 -1.54 -14.18
CA HIS A 197 -31.76 -1.05 -12.94
C HIS A 197 -33.07 -0.26 -13.18
N THR A 198 -34.16 -0.71 -12.55
CA THR A 198 -35.49 -0.06 -12.66
C THR A 198 -35.82 0.90 -11.52
N HIS A 199 -35.18 0.71 -10.35
CA HIS A 199 -35.50 1.45 -9.13
C HIS A 199 -34.26 2.15 -8.55
N CYS A 200 -34.46 3.37 -8.03
CA CYS A 200 -33.41 4.13 -7.34
C CYS A 200 -33.11 3.54 -5.94
N VAL A 201 -31.96 3.94 -5.37
CA VAL A 201 -31.50 3.50 -4.04
C VAL A 201 -32.57 3.65 -2.96
N LEU A 202 -33.30 4.77 -2.97
CA LEU A 202 -34.30 5.10 -1.96
C LEU A 202 -35.55 4.23 -2.07
N CYS A 203 -36.05 3.99 -3.29
CA CYS A 203 -37.25 3.19 -3.50
C CYS A 203 -37.02 1.68 -3.31
N GLN A 204 -35.78 1.21 -3.46
CA GLN A 204 -35.45 -0.21 -3.29
C GLN A 204 -35.05 -0.58 -1.86
N SER A 205 -34.63 0.39 -1.04
CA SER A 205 -34.12 0.14 0.30
C SER A 205 -35.15 0.58 1.35
N PRO A 206 -36.11 -0.30 1.74
CA PRO A 206 -37.17 0.04 2.70
C PRO A 206 -36.63 0.43 4.09
N GLU A 207 -35.39 0.08 4.42
CA GLU A 207 -34.74 0.48 5.68
C GLU A 207 -34.57 2.01 5.83
N PHE A 208 -34.53 2.76 4.73
CA PHE A 208 -34.48 4.23 4.76
C PHE A 208 -35.87 4.88 4.84
N ALA A 209 -36.96 4.09 4.76
CA ALA A 209 -38.33 4.61 4.80
C ALA A 209 -38.84 4.92 6.22
N VAL A 210 -38.11 4.53 7.28
CA VAL A 210 -38.57 4.62 8.69
C VAL A 210 -37.95 5.82 9.45
N ARG A 211 -37.46 6.85 8.75
CA ARG A 211 -36.91 8.08 9.39
C ARG A 211 -37.51 9.38 8.84
N LEU A 212 -38.83 9.39 8.64
CA LEU A 212 -39.63 10.61 8.48
C LEU A 212 -40.74 10.64 9.52
#